data_AF-A0A4R2HDL8-F1
#
_entry.id   AF-A0A4R2HDL8-F1
#
_cell.length_a   1.000
_cell.length_b   1.000
_cell.length_c   1.000
_cell.angle_alpha   90.00
_cell.angle_beta   90.00
_cell.angle_gamma   90.00
#
_symmetry.space_group_name_H-M   'P 1'
#
loop_
_entity.id
_entity.type
_entity.pdbx_description
1 polymer ?
#
loop_
_entity_poly.entity_id
_entity_poly.type
_entity_poly.pdbx_seq_one_letter_code
_entity_poly.pdbx_strand_id
1 'polypeptide(L)'
;MALIQGIPGEFGPQPWGEAILRTGELLLLRITRRPADHEIRLPGLATTPLHVVEEHTGRALTWRLDGDDLLVRLPDSGETPVVRVALEGKLRIVPPDTVTANADGVWDLTPTGTTSHLIARRSADVAVRVFADSKARIVLANQSSVTTDVNRTVGPFPMPAGLVVPLQVEATGVRRILVAPIGTVLASIHPTGDGELSVVVTNFGRATAHGEAALKLPDGSRGRWSFEGLDPGASIAWPVPIGGLLQIAGPVPIDGPVPIGGPVPIGGPAGRHELRVRLDAGRRSASSPYTVHLPATG
;
A
#
# COMPACT_ATOMS: atom_id res chain seq x y z
N MET A 1 -21.42 7.37 1.99
CA MET A 1 -20.53 6.22 1.71
C MET A 1 -19.97 6.41 0.31
N ALA A 2 -18.66 6.34 0.09
CA ALA A 2 -18.11 6.35 -1.26
C ALA A 2 -18.22 4.92 -1.81
N LEU A 3 -18.95 4.74 -2.92
CA LEU A 3 -19.08 3.45 -3.59
C LEU A 3 -17.74 3.10 -4.26
N ILE A 4 -17.09 2.04 -3.79
CA ILE A 4 -15.91 1.48 -4.44
C ILE A 4 -16.39 0.59 -5.59
N GLN A 5 -15.97 0.91 -6.81
CA GLN A 5 -16.16 0.07 -7.97
C GLN A 5 -15.01 -0.94 -8.07
N GLY A 6 -15.34 -2.23 -7.94
CA GLY A 6 -14.39 -3.33 -8.14
C GLY A 6 -14.12 -3.64 -9.61
N ILE A 7 -13.18 -4.57 -9.85
CA ILE A 7 -12.89 -5.14 -11.16
C ILE A 7 -13.74 -6.39 -11.44
N PRO A 8 -14.02 -6.75 -12.70
CA PRO A 8 -14.55 -8.07 -13.01
C PRO A 8 -13.61 -9.17 -12.50
N GLY A 9 -14.15 -10.23 -11.92
CA GLY A 9 -13.32 -11.31 -11.40
C GLY A 9 -14.10 -12.42 -10.72
N GLU A 10 -13.35 -13.37 -10.20
CA GLU A 10 -13.84 -14.51 -9.42
C GLU A 10 -13.15 -14.49 -8.05
N PHE A 11 -13.85 -14.98 -7.04
CA PHE A 11 -13.22 -15.16 -5.74
C PHE A 11 -12.44 -16.47 -5.80
N GLY A 12 -11.13 -16.42 -5.56
CA GLY A 12 -10.31 -17.62 -5.41
C GLY A 12 -10.81 -18.52 -4.26
N PRO A 13 -10.10 -19.62 -3.97
CA PRO A 13 -10.48 -20.55 -2.91
C PRO A 13 -10.69 -19.85 -1.57
N GLN A 14 -11.75 -20.24 -0.85
CA GLN A 14 -12.11 -19.67 0.45
C GLN A 14 -11.90 -20.69 1.57
N PRO A 15 -11.62 -20.24 2.82
CA PRO A 15 -11.42 -21.17 3.94
C PRO A 15 -12.61 -22.10 4.20
N TRP A 16 -13.81 -21.67 3.81
CA TRP A 16 -15.07 -22.41 3.97
C TRP A 16 -15.51 -23.18 2.72
N GLY A 17 -14.83 -23.00 1.57
CA GLY A 17 -15.21 -23.60 0.30
C GLY A 17 -14.91 -22.71 -0.90
N GLU A 18 -15.88 -22.57 -1.81
CA GLU A 18 -15.68 -21.89 -3.09
C GLU A 18 -16.86 -21.00 -3.45
N ALA A 19 -16.59 -19.87 -4.12
CA ALA A 19 -17.61 -19.03 -4.72
C ALA A 19 -17.55 -19.19 -6.25
N ILE A 20 -18.67 -19.62 -6.84
CA ILE A 20 -18.76 -19.99 -8.25
C ILE A 20 -19.74 -19.04 -8.93
N LEU A 21 -19.28 -18.30 -9.93
CA LEU A 21 -20.14 -17.46 -10.75
C LEU A 21 -20.94 -18.36 -11.71
N ARG A 22 -22.26 -18.43 -11.55
CA ARG A 22 -23.14 -19.20 -12.44
C ARG A 22 -23.58 -18.39 -13.65
N THR A 23 -24.03 -17.17 -13.40
CA THR A 23 -24.33 -16.17 -14.41
C THR A 23 -23.69 -14.87 -13.95
N GLY A 24 -23.58 -13.86 -14.83
CA GLY A 24 -22.95 -12.58 -14.47
C GLY A 24 -23.50 -11.93 -13.20
N GLU A 25 -24.73 -12.27 -12.78
CA GLU A 25 -25.46 -11.66 -11.66
C GLU A 25 -25.83 -12.68 -10.57
N LEU A 26 -25.32 -13.92 -10.66
CA LEU A 26 -25.63 -15.01 -9.74
C LEU A 26 -24.38 -15.75 -9.28
N LEU A 27 -24.13 -15.69 -7.97
CA LEU A 27 -23.03 -16.37 -7.32
C LEU A 27 -23.54 -17.54 -6.47
N LEU A 28 -22.87 -18.69 -6.54
CA LEU A 28 -23.09 -19.82 -5.66
C LEU A 28 -21.93 -20.00 -4.71
N LEU A 29 -22.20 -20.01 -3.40
CA LEU A 29 -21.22 -20.31 -2.37
C LEU A 29 -21.38 -21.78 -1.98
N ARG A 30 -20.44 -22.61 -2.43
CA ARG A 30 -20.40 -24.04 -2.12
C ARG A 30 -19.62 -24.23 -0.83
N ILE A 31 -20.32 -24.57 0.26
CA ILE A 31 -19.70 -24.71 1.58
C ILE A 31 -19.16 -26.14 1.74
N THR A 32 -17.84 -26.29 1.79
CA THR A 32 -17.18 -27.59 2.01
C THR A 32 -16.66 -27.73 3.42
N ARG A 33 -16.41 -26.62 4.12
CA ARG A 33 -15.97 -26.58 5.51
C ARG A 33 -16.77 -25.53 6.28
N ARG A 34 -17.55 -25.97 7.26
CA ARG A 34 -18.36 -25.09 8.11
C ARG A 34 -17.48 -24.41 9.18
N PRO A 35 -17.50 -23.08 9.29
CA PRO A 35 -16.89 -22.36 10.42
C PRO A 35 -17.60 -22.67 11.74
N ALA A 36 -16.86 -22.66 12.86
CA ALA A 36 -17.39 -22.98 14.19
C ALA A 36 -18.44 -21.97 14.68
N ASP A 37 -18.35 -20.73 14.21
CA ASP A 37 -19.33 -19.68 14.50
C ASP A 37 -20.52 -19.69 13.54
N HIS A 38 -20.58 -20.60 12.56
CA HIS A 38 -21.63 -20.67 11.53
C HIS A 38 -21.75 -19.39 10.67
N GLU A 39 -20.73 -18.54 10.61
CA GLU A 39 -20.70 -17.36 9.75
C GLU A 39 -19.59 -17.52 8.70
N ILE A 40 -19.96 -17.41 7.43
CA ILE A 40 -18.97 -17.37 6.34
C ILE A 40 -18.74 -15.94 5.90
N ARG A 41 -17.50 -15.64 5.52
CA ARG A 41 -17.09 -14.35 5.00
C ARG A 41 -16.59 -14.52 3.57
N LEU A 42 -17.20 -13.82 2.63
CA LEU A 42 -16.75 -13.69 1.26
C LEU A 42 -16.11 -12.30 1.10
N PRO A 43 -14.77 -12.21 1.06
CA PRO A 43 -14.10 -10.93 1.08
C PRO A 43 -14.13 -10.22 -0.27
N GLY A 44 -14.30 -8.91 -0.27
CA GLY A 44 -14.12 -8.05 -1.44
C GLY A 44 -15.25 -8.13 -2.47
N LEU A 45 -16.50 -8.37 -2.07
CA LEU A 45 -17.65 -8.24 -2.95
C LEU A 45 -18.04 -6.76 -3.16
N ALA A 46 -17.63 -6.20 -4.30
CA ALA A 46 -17.95 -4.81 -4.66
C ALA A 46 -19.39 -4.63 -5.19
N THR A 47 -20.05 -5.73 -5.56
CA THR A 47 -21.41 -5.69 -6.14
C THR A 47 -22.44 -5.93 -5.05
N THR A 48 -23.45 -5.07 -4.96
CA THR A 48 -24.51 -5.19 -3.95
C THR A 48 -25.22 -6.55 -4.05
N PRO A 49 -25.28 -7.35 -2.98
CA PRO A 49 -26.18 -8.50 -2.90
C PRO A 49 -27.64 -8.04 -2.81
N LEU A 50 -28.53 -8.62 -3.62
CA LEU A 50 -29.98 -8.41 -3.55
C LEU A 50 -30.65 -9.44 -2.63
N HIS A 51 -30.31 -10.72 -2.84
CA HIS A 51 -30.91 -11.84 -2.11
C HIS A 51 -29.86 -12.90 -1.82
N VAL A 52 -29.86 -13.40 -0.58
CA VAL A 52 -29.03 -14.53 -0.15
C VAL A 52 -29.96 -15.62 0.38
N VAL A 53 -29.99 -16.74 -0.32
CA VAL A 53 -30.90 -17.86 -0.01
C VAL A 53 -30.14 -19.19 -0.02
N GLU A 54 -30.67 -20.18 0.68
CA GLU A 54 -30.23 -21.57 0.56
C GLU A 54 -30.81 -22.17 -0.73
N GLU A 55 -29.97 -22.81 -1.55
CA GLU A 55 -30.33 -23.26 -2.90
C GLU A 55 -31.47 -24.29 -2.90
N HIS A 56 -31.42 -25.27 -2.00
CA HIS A 56 -32.36 -26.40 -2.03
C HIS A 56 -33.72 -26.08 -1.41
N THR A 57 -33.78 -25.21 -0.40
CA THR A 57 -35.04 -24.82 0.27
C THR A 57 -35.60 -23.50 -0.25
N GLY A 58 -34.78 -22.66 -0.88
CA GLY A 58 -35.12 -21.27 -1.15
C GLY A 58 -35.23 -20.39 0.10
N ARG A 59 -34.84 -20.91 1.28
CA ARG A 59 -34.94 -20.18 2.54
C ARG A 59 -34.01 -18.98 2.54
N ALA A 60 -34.54 -17.80 2.87
CA ALA A 60 -33.74 -16.60 3.07
C ALA A 60 -32.76 -16.77 4.24
N LEU A 61 -31.50 -16.44 4.01
CA LEU A 61 -30.45 -16.47 5.03
C LEU A 61 -30.26 -15.08 5.64
N THR A 62 -29.77 -15.04 6.87
CA THR A 62 -29.33 -13.78 7.47
C THR A 62 -27.97 -13.41 6.91
N TRP A 63 -27.82 -12.20 6.41
CA TRP A 63 -26.58 -11.71 5.82
C TRP A 63 -26.40 -10.22 6.09
N ARG A 64 -25.16 -9.74 5.97
CA ARG A 64 -24.80 -8.33 6.08
C ARG A 64 -23.56 -8.03 5.26
N LEU A 65 -23.34 -6.75 4.96
CA LEU A 65 -22.07 -6.25 4.46
C LEU A 65 -21.24 -5.68 5.62
N ASP A 66 -19.94 -5.98 5.62
CA ASP A 66 -18.94 -5.35 6.49
C ASP A 66 -17.83 -4.77 5.61
N GLY A 67 -17.89 -3.46 5.35
CA GLY A 67 -17.12 -2.86 4.27
C GLY A 67 -17.53 -3.46 2.91
N ASP A 68 -16.56 -4.02 2.20
CA ASP A 68 -16.78 -4.71 0.92
C ASP A 68 -17.00 -6.22 1.10
N ASP A 69 -17.13 -6.73 2.33
CA ASP A 69 -17.22 -8.17 2.57
C ASP A 69 -18.66 -8.61 2.81
N LEU A 70 -19.07 -9.71 2.17
CA LEU A 70 -20.35 -10.34 2.42
C LEU A 70 -20.22 -11.36 3.54
N LEU A 71 -20.98 -11.18 4.62
CA LEU A 71 -21.10 -12.15 5.70
C LEU A 71 -22.46 -12.82 5.64
N VAL A 72 -22.46 -14.15 5.68
CA VAL A 72 -23.68 -14.96 5.62
C VAL A 72 -23.71 -15.92 6.81
N ARG A 73 -24.79 -15.86 7.57
CA ARG A 73 -25.08 -16.81 8.65
C ARG A 73 -25.66 -18.09 8.06
N LEU A 74 -24.98 -19.21 8.26
CA LEU A 74 -25.43 -20.52 7.83
C LEU A 74 -26.48 -21.08 8.79
N PRO A 75 -27.46 -21.86 8.29
CA PRO A 75 -28.41 -22.56 9.14
C PRO A 75 -27.73 -23.65 9.97
N ASP A 76 -28.29 -24.00 11.12
CA ASP A 76 -27.76 -25.03 12.03
C ASP A 76 -27.95 -26.47 11.51
N SER A 77 -28.43 -26.65 10.28
CA SER A 77 -28.55 -27.97 9.65
C SER A 77 -27.16 -28.61 9.47
N GLY A 78 -27.07 -29.92 9.71
CA GLY A 78 -25.83 -30.69 9.57
C GLY A 78 -25.39 -30.94 8.12
N GLU A 79 -26.20 -30.56 7.14
CA GLU A 79 -25.87 -30.67 5.71
C GLU A 79 -24.91 -29.55 5.28
N THR A 80 -24.19 -29.79 4.19
CA THR A 80 -23.31 -28.79 3.54
C THR A 80 -24.15 -27.92 2.60
N PRO A 81 -24.55 -26.70 2.99
CA PRO A 81 -25.47 -25.91 2.18
C PRO A 81 -24.75 -25.37 0.94
N VAL A 82 -25.52 -25.16 -0.13
CA VAL A 82 -25.13 -24.26 -1.22
C VAL A 82 -25.93 -22.98 -1.04
N VAL A 83 -25.24 -21.86 -0.96
CA VAL A 83 -25.87 -20.54 -0.81
C VAL A 83 -25.92 -19.86 -2.17
N ARG A 84 -27.09 -19.37 -2.56
CA ARG A 84 -27.29 -18.59 -3.77
C ARG A 84 -27.36 -17.11 -3.43
N VAL A 85 -26.52 -16.31 -4.09
CA VAL A 85 -26.43 -14.86 -3.93
C VAL A 85 -26.78 -14.20 -5.26
N ALA A 86 -27.93 -13.53 -5.32
CA ALA A 86 -28.30 -12.68 -6.43
C ALA A 86 -27.65 -11.30 -6.28
N LEU A 87 -27.10 -10.75 -7.35
CA LEU A 87 -26.33 -9.50 -7.36
C LEU A 87 -27.10 -8.39 -8.10
N GLU A 88 -26.88 -7.14 -7.70
CA GLU A 88 -27.39 -5.94 -8.37
C GLU A 88 -26.55 -5.63 -9.63
N GLY A 89 -26.54 -6.58 -10.57
CA GLY A 89 -25.77 -6.51 -11.81
C GLY A 89 -24.53 -7.41 -11.82
N LYS A 90 -23.60 -7.11 -12.74
CA LYS A 90 -22.44 -7.96 -13.01
C LYS A 90 -21.49 -8.03 -11.81
N LEU A 91 -21.00 -9.24 -11.49
CA LEU A 91 -20.00 -9.45 -10.44
C LEU A 91 -18.77 -8.57 -10.64
N ARG A 92 -18.46 -7.82 -9.59
CA ARG A 92 -17.24 -7.05 -9.39
C ARG A 92 -16.69 -7.34 -8.01
N ILE A 93 -15.37 -7.43 -7.92
CA ILE A 93 -14.63 -7.71 -6.69
C ILE A 93 -13.61 -6.60 -6.40
N VAL A 94 -13.36 -6.37 -5.11
CA VAL A 94 -12.21 -5.61 -4.58
C VAL A 94 -11.17 -6.64 -4.13
N PRO A 95 -10.05 -6.79 -4.86
CA PRO A 95 -8.98 -7.69 -4.45
C PRO A 95 -8.46 -7.35 -3.05
N PRO A 96 -8.08 -8.34 -2.23
CA PRO A 96 -7.67 -8.11 -0.84
C PRO A 96 -6.36 -7.31 -0.72
N ASP A 97 -5.55 -7.26 -1.78
CA ASP A 97 -4.34 -6.44 -1.88
C ASP A 97 -4.61 -5.01 -2.37
N THR A 98 -5.89 -4.58 -2.41
CA THR A 98 -6.25 -3.22 -2.83
C THR A 98 -5.72 -2.19 -1.84
N VAL A 99 -4.87 -1.29 -2.33
CA VAL A 99 -4.27 -0.20 -1.55
C VAL A 99 -4.96 1.12 -1.89
N THR A 100 -5.48 1.77 -0.84
CA THR A 100 -6.07 3.10 -0.95
C THR A 100 -5.01 4.19 -0.85
N ALA A 101 -5.09 5.19 -1.72
CA ALA A 101 -4.23 6.36 -1.65
C ALA A 101 -4.35 7.04 -0.27
N ASN A 102 -3.23 7.55 0.25
CA ASN A 102 -3.23 8.36 1.46
C ASN A 102 -3.98 9.70 1.24
N ALA A 103 -4.04 10.55 2.26
CA ALA A 103 -4.74 11.84 2.18
C ALA A 103 -4.19 12.78 1.08
N ASP A 104 -2.91 12.63 0.74
CA ASP A 104 -2.22 13.40 -0.31
C ASP A 104 -2.39 12.79 -1.71
N GLY A 105 -3.08 11.64 -1.81
CA GLY A 105 -3.27 10.92 -3.08
C GLY A 105 -2.08 10.06 -3.48
N VAL A 106 -1.19 9.72 -2.54
CA VAL A 106 0.02 8.93 -2.79
C VAL A 106 -0.20 7.47 -2.39
N TRP A 107 0.32 6.56 -3.20
CA TRP A 107 0.51 5.15 -2.86
C TRP A 107 1.99 4.87 -2.67
N ASP A 108 2.27 4.13 -1.61
CA ASP A 108 3.61 3.71 -1.24
C ASP A 108 3.57 2.20 -1.02
N LEU A 109 4.14 1.46 -1.96
CA LEU A 109 3.93 0.02 -2.08
C LEU A 109 5.25 -0.72 -1.90
N THR A 110 5.22 -1.73 -1.03
CA THR A 110 6.18 -2.83 -1.06
C THR A 110 5.57 -3.93 -1.92
N PRO A 111 6.18 -4.30 -3.06
CA PRO A 111 5.61 -5.29 -3.95
C PRO A 111 5.57 -6.67 -3.26
N THR A 112 4.38 -7.26 -3.21
CA THR A 112 4.15 -8.65 -2.74
C THR A 112 4.02 -9.64 -3.91
N GLY A 113 4.02 -9.14 -5.14
CA GLY A 113 3.87 -9.88 -6.38
C GLY A 113 4.03 -8.95 -7.59
N THR A 114 3.60 -9.40 -8.76
CA THR A 114 3.69 -8.64 -10.03
C THR A 114 2.55 -7.66 -10.24
N THR A 115 1.44 -7.83 -9.52
CA THR A 115 0.25 -6.97 -9.60
C THR A 115 -0.08 -6.42 -8.22
N SER A 116 -0.47 -5.14 -8.19
CA SER A 116 -1.06 -4.48 -7.03
C SER A 116 -2.33 -3.76 -7.46
N HIS A 117 -3.33 -3.72 -6.61
CA HIS A 117 -4.60 -3.05 -6.93
C HIS A 117 -4.66 -1.69 -6.23
N LEU A 118 -4.90 -0.62 -6.98
CA LEU A 118 -4.89 0.75 -6.46
C LEU A 118 -6.29 1.34 -6.49
N ILE A 119 -6.65 2.10 -5.46
CA ILE A 119 -7.88 2.90 -5.45
C ILE A 119 -7.61 4.35 -5.05
N ALA A 120 -8.12 5.28 -5.85
CA ALA A 120 -7.99 6.71 -5.63
C ALA A 120 -9.24 7.29 -4.97
N ARG A 121 -9.04 8.22 -4.03
CA ARG A 121 -10.15 8.96 -3.42
C ARG A 121 -10.72 10.06 -4.32
N ARG A 122 -9.90 10.54 -5.27
CA ARG A 122 -10.22 11.61 -6.21
C ARG A 122 -9.58 11.29 -7.54
N SER A 123 -10.22 11.71 -8.63
CA SER A 123 -9.68 11.51 -9.97
C SER A 123 -8.44 12.39 -10.16
N ALA A 124 -7.37 11.82 -10.70
CA ALA A 124 -6.13 12.54 -11.00
C ALA A 124 -5.31 11.80 -12.07
N ASP A 125 -4.43 12.53 -12.75
CA ASP A 125 -3.33 11.92 -13.48
C ASP A 125 -2.19 11.61 -12.50
N VAL A 126 -1.67 10.39 -12.54
CA VAL A 126 -0.59 9.93 -11.66
C VAL A 126 0.66 9.57 -12.46
N ALA A 127 1.82 9.60 -11.80
CA ALA A 127 3.02 8.96 -12.29
C ALA A 127 3.50 7.90 -11.30
N VAL A 128 4.23 6.92 -11.83
CA VAL A 128 4.76 5.76 -11.12
C VAL A 128 6.27 5.86 -11.07
N ARG A 129 6.86 5.63 -9.91
CA ARG A 129 8.29 5.51 -9.68
C ARG A 129 8.57 4.10 -9.16
N VAL A 130 9.36 3.34 -9.90
CA VAL A 130 9.76 1.98 -9.51
C VAL A 130 11.22 2.02 -9.07
N PHE A 131 11.49 1.49 -7.87
CA PHE A 131 12.83 1.32 -7.33
C PHE A 131 13.21 -0.15 -7.52
N ALA A 132 13.95 -0.45 -8.59
CA ALA A 132 14.32 -1.79 -9.01
C ALA A 132 15.77 -1.86 -9.49
N ASP A 133 16.30 -3.08 -9.62
CA ASP A 133 17.66 -3.32 -10.10
C ASP A 133 17.74 -3.43 -11.63
N SER A 134 16.60 -3.64 -12.28
CA SER A 134 16.47 -3.73 -13.74
C SER A 134 15.43 -2.77 -14.28
N LYS A 135 15.48 -2.56 -15.60
CA LYS A 135 14.39 -1.93 -16.37
C LYS A 135 13.05 -2.53 -15.96
N ALA A 136 12.03 -1.66 -15.93
CA ALA A 136 10.69 -2.04 -15.53
C ALA A 136 9.69 -1.75 -16.66
N ARG A 137 8.83 -2.72 -16.94
CA ARG A 137 7.59 -2.48 -17.67
C ARG A 137 6.47 -2.27 -16.67
N ILE A 138 5.74 -1.18 -16.84
CA ILE A 138 4.67 -0.75 -15.96
C ILE A 138 3.39 -0.74 -16.78
N VAL A 139 2.35 -1.42 -16.29
CA VAL A 139 1.00 -1.33 -16.85
C VAL A 139 0.08 -0.78 -15.78
N LEU A 140 -0.55 0.36 -16.05
CA LEU A 140 -1.51 0.98 -15.15
C LEU A 140 -2.66 1.55 -15.98
N ALA A 141 -3.90 1.36 -15.52
CA ALA A 141 -5.10 1.81 -16.23
C ALA A 141 -5.14 1.34 -17.71
N ASN A 142 -4.71 0.09 -17.96
CA ASN A 142 -4.57 -0.50 -19.30
C ASN A 142 -3.59 0.22 -20.24
N GLN A 143 -2.75 1.11 -19.71
CA GLN A 143 -1.68 1.76 -20.45
C GLN A 143 -0.34 1.15 -20.05
N SER A 144 0.42 0.70 -21.05
CA SER A 144 1.76 0.12 -20.88
C SER A 144 2.81 1.20 -21.11
N SER A 145 3.82 1.23 -20.26
CA SER A 145 5.02 2.03 -20.48
C SER A 145 6.26 1.28 -20.00
N VAL A 146 7.38 1.48 -20.68
CA VAL A 146 8.66 0.83 -20.37
C VAL A 146 9.64 1.91 -19.96
N THR A 147 10.24 1.76 -18.79
CA THR A 147 11.36 2.62 -18.39
C THR A 147 12.68 1.94 -18.70
N THR A 148 13.50 2.59 -19.52
CA THR A 148 14.91 2.23 -19.69
C THR A 148 15.78 2.81 -18.57
N ASP A 149 15.29 3.85 -17.91
CA ASP A 149 15.92 4.50 -16.77
C ASP A 149 15.13 4.16 -15.50
N VAL A 150 15.64 3.21 -14.72
CA VAL A 150 15.09 2.82 -13.42
C VAL A 150 15.13 3.94 -12.39
N ASN A 151 15.72 5.10 -12.72
CA ASN A 151 15.80 6.28 -11.89
C ASN A 151 14.78 7.39 -12.20
N ARG A 152 13.88 7.18 -13.18
CA ARG A 152 12.83 8.15 -13.52
C ARG A 152 11.42 7.71 -13.16
N THR A 153 10.53 8.69 -13.03
CA THR A 153 9.08 8.46 -12.98
C THR A 153 8.49 8.23 -14.37
N VAL A 154 7.42 7.46 -14.46
CA VAL A 154 6.70 7.13 -15.70
C VAL A 154 5.24 7.55 -15.58
N GLY A 155 4.69 8.16 -16.63
CA GLY A 155 3.31 8.66 -16.68
C GLY A 155 3.16 9.80 -17.68
N PRO A 156 1.99 10.47 -17.74
CA PRO A 156 0.85 10.33 -16.84
C PRO A 156 0.01 9.08 -17.12
N PHE A 157 -0.65 8.57 -16.07
CA PHE A 157 -1.68 7.54 -16.14
C PHE A 157 -2.98 8.09 -15.53
N PRO A 158 -4.14 7.93 -16.19
CA PRO A 158 -5.41 8.39 -15.65
C PRO A 158 -5.85 7.49 -14.49
N MET A 159 -6.11 8.08 -13.32
CA MET A 159 -6.56 7.37 -12.13
C MET A 159 -7.96 7.86 -11.73
N PRO A 160 -9.04 7.14 -12.07
CA PRO A 160 -10.40 7.51 -11.68
C PRO A 160 -10.66 7.34 -10.18
N ALA A 161 -11.48 8.23 -9.61
CA ALA A 161 -11.95 8.12 -8.23
C ALA A 161 -12.81 6.87 -8.01
N GLY A 162 -12.59 6.18 -6.90
CA GLY A 162 -13.44 5.09 -6.44
C GLY A 162 -13.37 3.81 -7.27
N LEU A 163 -12.55 3.73 -8.32
CA LEU A 163 -12.37 2.52 -9.11
C LEU A 163 -11.08 1.81 -8.70
N VAL A 164 -11.15 0.49 -8.60
CA VAL A 164 -9.97 -0.36 -8.46
C VAL A 164 -9.24 -0.43 -9.80
N VAL A 165 -7.98 0.00 -9.82
CA VAL A 165 -7.13 -0.02 -11.02
C VAL A 165 -5.92 -0.91 -10.76
N PRO A 166 -5.70 -1.96 -11.59
CA PRO A 166 -4.53 -2.82 -11.46
C PRO A 166 -3.28 -2.07 -11.93
N LEU A 167 -2.23 -2.15 -11.12
CA LEU A 167 -0.85 -1.79 -11.42
C LEU A 167 -0.05 -3.08 -11.59
N GLN A 168 0.48 -3.33 -12.78
CA GLN A 168 1.42 -4.43 -13.02
C GLN A 168 2.82 -3.86 -13.19
N VAL A 169 3.79 -4.46 -12.52
CA VAL A 169 5.21 -4.11 -12.63
C VAL A 169 6.01 -5.36 -12.92
N GLU A 170 6.60 -5.39 -14.11
CA GLU A 170 7.52 -6.44 -14.55
C GLU A 170 8.95 -5.92 -14.47
N ALA A 171 9.66 -6.28 -13.40
CA ALA A 171 11.07 -5.97 -13.17
C ALA A 171 11.68 -6.95 -12.15
N THR A 172 13.00 -7.08 -12.14
CA THR A 172 13.73 -7.83 -11.12
C THR A 172 14.20 -6.90 -10.00
N GLY A 173 14.20 -7.40 -8.77
CA GLY A 173 14.71 -6.65 -7.61
C GLY A 173 13.87 -5.42 -7.27
N VAL A 174 12.56 -5.44 -7.54
CA VAL A 174 11.68 -4.34 -7.17
C VAL A 174 11.60 -4.26 -5.64
N ARG A 175 12.17 -3.19 -5.07
CA ARG A 175 12.17 -2.92 -3.63
C ARG A 175 10.96 -2.11 -3.21
N ARG A 176 10.49 -1.20 -4.07
CA ARG A 176 9.42 -0.26 -3.76
C ARG A 176 8.79 0.33 -5.02
N ILE A 177 7.52 0.69 -4.93
CA ILE A 177 6.81 1.44 -5.95
C ILE A 177 6.11 2.63 -5.30
N LEU A 178 6.35 3.84 -5.82
CA LEU A 178 5.62 5.04 -5.44
C LEU A 178 4.70 5.44 -6.58
N VAL A 179 3.45 5.76 -6.28
CA VAL A 179 2.51 6.34 -7.22
C VAL A 179 2.01 7.65 -6.63
N ALA A 180 2.09 8.74 -7.39
CA ALA A 180 1.67 10.06 -6.90
C ALA A 180 1.03 10.89 -8.01
N PRO A 181 0.15 11.85 -7.67
CA PRO A 181 -0.43 12.75 -8.64
C PRO A 181 0.65 13.59 -9.33
N ILE A 182 0.48 13.83 -10.63
CA ILE A 182 1.36 14.73 -11.38
C ILE A 182 1.32 16.13 -10.76
N GLY A 183 2.50 16.74 -10.59
CA GLY A 183 2.65 18.03 -9.90
C GLY A 183 3.05 17.92 -8.43
N THR A 184 3.22 16.70 -7.93
CA THR A 184 3.62 16.43 -6.54
C THR A 184 5.14 16.32 -6.41
N VAL A 185 5.72 16.92 -5.37
CA VAL A 185 7.05 16.54 -4.87
C VAL A 185 6.87 15.73 -3.60
N LEU A 186 7.39 14.52 -3.60
CA LEU A 186 7.20 13.54 -2.53
C LEU A 186 8.55 13.26 -1.86
N ALA A 187 8.60 13.27 -0.53
CA ALA A 187 9.70 12.63 0.19
C ALA A 187 9.26 11.31 0.80
N SER A 188 10.19 10.34 0.74
CA SER A 188 10.01 8.97 1.20
C SER A 188 11.31 8.47 1.85
N ILE A 189 11.22 7.44 2.69
CA ILE A 189 12.38 6.86 3.38
C ILE A 189 12.62 5.44 2.93
N HIS A 190 13.80 5.16 2.40
CA HIS A 190 14.14 3.88 1.79
C HIS A 190 15.14 3.15 2.68
N PRO A 191 14.91 1.87 3.01
CA PRO A 191 15.96 1.04 3.58
C PRO A 191 17.08 0.84 2.55
N THR A 192 18.32 0.97 2.99
CA THR A 192 19.50 0.53 2.24
C THR A 192 19.91 -0.86 2.74
N GLY A 193 20.63 -1.63 1.91
CA GLY A 193 20.96 -3.03 2.18
C GLY A 193 21.72 -3.28 3.48
N ASP A 194 22.32 -2.25 4.07
CA ASP A 194 23.19 -2.33 5.25
C ASP A 194 22.49 -1.87 6.55
N GLY A 195 21.17 -1.77 6.54
CA GLY A 195 20.39 -1.30 7.71
C GLY A 195 20.38 0.21 7.89
N GLU A 196 20.97 0.97 6.96
CA GLU A 196 20.81 2.42 6.93
C GLU A 196 19.48 2.80 6.25
N LEU A 197 19.04 4.05 6.49
CA LEU A 197 17.89 4.61 5.80
C LEU A 197 18.36 5.74 4.89
N SER A 198 17.66 5.96 3.78
CA SER A 198 17.86 7.11 2.91
C SER A 198 16.59 7.92 2.79
N VAL A 199 16.69 9.25 2.94
CA VAL A 199 15.61 10.17 2.58
C VAL A 199 15.72 10.44 1.10
N VAL A 200 14.66 10.11 0.36
CA VAL A 200 14.56 10.29 -1.08
C VAL A 200 13.46 11.29 -1.39
N VAL A 201 13.81 12.34 -2.12
CA VAL A 201 12.85 13.30 -2.68
C VAL A 201 12.69 13.01 -4.17
N THR A 202 11.45 12.79 -4.61
CA THR A 202 11.09 12.53 -6.01
C THR A 202 10.16 13.62 -6.52
N ASN A 203 10.48 14.17 -7.70
CA ASN A 203 9.64 15.16 -8.36
C ASN A 203 8.71 14.50 -9.39
N PHE A 204 7.43 14.31 -9.06
CA PHE A 204 6.38 13.85 -9.98
C PHE A 204 5.76 15.03 -10.78
N GLY A 205 6.35 16.22 -10.69
CA GLY A 205 5.92 17.43 -11.38
C GLY A 205 6.37 17.52 -12.83
N ARG A 206 5.95 18.61 -13.48
CA ARG A 206 6.34 18.98 -14.85
C ARG A 206 7.38 20.10 -14.89
N ALA A 207 7.76 20.64 -13.73
CA ALA A 207 8.73 21.72 -13.60
C ALA A 207 9.81 21.36 -12.57
N THR A 208 11.02 21.84 -12.80
CA THR A 208 12.17 21.72 -11.89
C THR A 208 11.83 22.26 -10.51
N ALA A 209 12.14 21.53 -9.44
CA ALA A 209 11.73 21.81 -8.07
C ALA A 209 12.91 22.19 -7.15
N HIS A 210 12.60 23.02 -6.16
CA HIS A 210 13.52 23.47 -5.12
C HIS A 210 12.80 23.42 -3.77
N GLY A 211 13.53 23.12 -2.71
CA GLY A 211 12.97 23.12 -1.36
C GLY A 211 13.81 22.34 -0.36
N GLU A 212 13.14 21.95 0.72
CA GLU A 212 13.74 21.25 1.85
C GLU A 212 12.93 20.01 2.22
N ALA A 213 13.62 18.90 2.47
CA ALA A 213 13.08 17.75 3.19
C ALA A 213 13.50 17.84 4.66
N ALA A 214 12.57 17.53 5.57
CA ALA A 214 12.83 17.53 7.01
C ALA A 214 12.25 16.27 7.66
N LEU A 215 13.08 15.63 8.49
CA LEU A 215 12.75 14.39 9.19
C LEU A 215 12.98 14.54 10.68
N LYS A 216 11.99 14.17 11.50
CA LYS A 216 12.19 14.05 12.95
C LYS A 216 12.67 12.64 13.29
N LEU A 217 13.88 12.53 13.81
CA LEU A 217 14.51 11.26 14.16
C LEU A 217 14.04 10.74 15.54
N PRO A 218 14.23 9.44 15.84
CA PRO A 218 13.81 8.83 17.11
C PRO A 218 14.45 9.47 18.35
N ASP A 219 15.69 9.95 18.24
CA ASP A 219 16.42 10.68 19.29
C ASP A 219 15.87 12.10 19.54
N GLY A 220 14.84 12.51 18.81
CA GLY A 220 14.22 13.83 18.88
C GLY A 220 14.91 14.89 18.02
N SER A 221 16.08 14.59 17.44
CA SER A 221 16.78 15.47 16.51
C SER A 221 16.02 15.61 15.19
N ARG A 222 16.44 16.59 14.37
CA ARG A 222 15.83 16.85 13.06
C ARG A 222 16.90 16.84 11.98
N GLY A 223 16.78 15.89 11.04
CA GLY A 223 17.49 15.96 9.77
C GLY A 223 16.82 16.97 8.85
N ARG A 224 17.61 17.77 8.15
CA ARG A 224 17.14 18.69 7.11
C ARG A 224 18.07 18.64 5.91
N TRP A 225 17.49 18.54 4.73
CA TRP A 225 18.21 18.47 3.47
C TRP A 225 17.58 19.42 2.48
N SER A 226 18.37 20.30 1.87
CA SER A 226 17.94 21.17 0.78
C SER A 226 18.23 20.51 -0.57
N PHE A 227 17.35 20.73 -1.53
CA PHE A 227 17.58 20.38 -2.92
C PHE A 227 17.28 21.58 -3.81
N GLU A 228 18.11 21.74 -4.82
CA GLU A 228 17.95 22.76 -5.84
C GLU A 228 17.99 22.09 -7.22
N GLY A 229 17.17 22.57 -8.15
CA GLY A 229 17.25 22.13 -9.53
C GLY A 229 16.75 20.70 -9.76
N LEU A 230 15.85 20.18 -8.92
CA LEU A 230 15.36 18.80 -9.06
C LEU A 230 14.41 18.68 -10.26
N ASP A 231 14.92 18.17 -11.37
CA ASP A 231 14.17 18.07 -12.64
C ASP A 231 12.93 17.17 -12.56
N PRO A 232 11.95 17.38 -13.45
CA PRO A 232 10.79 16.50 -13.62
C PRO A 232 11.20 15.02 -13.75
N GLY A 233 10.61 14.19 -12.90
CA GLY A 233 10.84 12.75 -12.84
C GLY A 233 12.15 12.32 -12.19
N ALA A 234 13.01 13.25 -11.79
CA ALA A 234 14.25 12.94 -11.09
C ALA A 234 14.02 12.67 -9.60
N SER A 235 15.04 12.11 -8.95
CA SER A 235 15.10 11.93 -7.51
C SER A 235 16.47 12.31 -6.97
N ILE A 236 16.50 12.78 -5.73
CA ILE A 236 17.72 12.99 -4.96
C ILE A 236 17.60 12.21 -3.64
N ALA A 237 18.71 11.65 -3.17
CA ALA A 237 18.75 10.83 -1.97
C ALA A 237 19.87 11.30 -1.05
N TRP A 238 19.60 11.26 0.26
CA TRP A 238 20.61 11.46 1.29
C TRP A 238 20.59 10.29 2.27
N PRO A 239 21.74 9.72 2.64
CA PRO A 239 21.82 8.77 3.73
C PRO A 239 21.40 9.47 5.03
N VAL A 240 20.63 8.75 5.84
CA VAL A 240 20.25 9.14 7.19
C VAL A 240 21.15 8.37 8.15
N PRO A 241 22.13 9.03 8.80
CA PRO A 241 22.92 8.36 9.81
C PRO A 241 22.00 8.07 10.99
N ILE A 242 21.67 6.80 11.22
CA ILE A 242 20.97 6.37 12.42
C ILE A 242 22.02 6.00 13.45
N GLY A 243 22.76 7.02 13.91
CA GLY A 243 23.77 6.89 14.95
C GLY A 243 23.43 7.84 16.10
N GLY A 244 22.98 7.29 17.23
CA GLY A 244 22.90 8.02 18.50
C GLY A 244 24.10 7.68 19.37
N LEU A 245 24.88 8.68 19.76
CA LEU A 245 25.83 8.54 20.87
C LEU A 245 25.05 8.53 22.18
N LEU A 246 25.24 7.50 22.99
CA LEU A 246 24.82 7.48 24.39
C LEU A 246 25.58 8.59 25.14
N GLN A 247 24.95 9.71 25.44
CA GLN A 247 25.49 10.64 26.44
C GLN A 247 25.29 10.00 27.82
N ILE A 248 26.33 9.37 28.36
CA ILE A 248 26.36 9.01 29.77
C ILE A 248 26.59 10.31 30.56
N ALA A 249 25.52 10.91 31.06
CA ALA A 249 25.59 12.00 32.02
C ALA A 249 25.77 11.41 33.43
N GLY A 250 27.01 11.32 33.89
CA GLY A 250 27.38 10.94 35.25
C GLY A 250 28.87 10.59 35.32
N PRO A 251 29.57 10.85 36.46
CA PRO A 251 30.96 10.44 36.60
C PRO A 251 31.02 8.91 36.61
N VAL A 252 31.47 8.32 35.51
CA VAL A 252 31.81 6.89 35.43
C VAL A 252 33.24 6.76 35.95
N PRO A 253 33.49 6.01 37.04
CA PRO A 253 34.85 5.65 37.40
C PRO A 253 35.34 4.63 36.38
N ILE A 254 36.35 5.01 35.59
CA ILE A 254 36.93 4.14 34.56
C ILE A 254 38.24 3.59 35.11
N ASP A 255 38.24 2.33 35.56
CA ASP A 255 39.45 1.54 35.73
C ASP A 255 39.52 0.51 34.60
N GLY A 256 40.25 0.87 33.53
CA GLY A 256 40.62 -0.05 32.43
C GLY A 256 40.25 0.43 31.02
N PRO A 257 40.98 -0.02 29.98
CA PRO A 257 40.72 0.35 28.59
C PRO A 257 39.44 -0.30 28.06
N VAL A 258 38.51 0.51 27.55
CA VAL A 258 37.25 0.07 26.92
C VAL A 258 37.50 -0.19 25.43
N PRO A 259 37.23 -1.40 24.90
CA PRO A 259 37.25 -1.63 23.46
C PRO A 259 35.94 -1.10 22.85
N ILE A 260 36.01 0.03 22.15
CA ILE A 260 34.89 0.51 21.31
C ILE A 260 35.04 -0.18 19.95
N GLY A 261 34.45 -1.37 19.83
CA GLY A 261 34.51 -2.18 18.62
C GLY A 261 33.37 -3.19 18.56
N GLY A 262 32.15 -2.71 18.31
CA GLY A 262 30.96 -3.54 18.08
C GLY A 262 29.86 -2.71 17.41
N PRO A 263 28.94 -3.35 16.65
CA PRO A 263 27.81 -2.65 16.03
C PRO A 263 26.99 -1.95 17.12
N VAL A 264 26.76 -0.65 16.94
CA VAL A 264 26.07 0.19 17.92
C VAL A 264 24.56 -0.11 17.85
N PRO A 265 23.93 -0.62 18.93
CA PRO A 265 22.49 -0.79 18.93
C PRO A 265 21.79 0.56 18.94
N ILE A 266 20.82 0.73 18.04
CA ILE A 266 20.01 1.93 17.91
C ILE A 266 18.96 1.92 19.03
N GLY A 267 19.04 2.88 19.95
CA GLY A 267 18.02 3.15 20.96
C GLY A 267 17.14 4.33 20.57
N GLY A 268 15.82 4.15 20.56
CA GLY A 268 14.83 5.21 20.36
C GLY A 268 13.41 4.70 20.61
N PRO A 269 12.45 5.57 20.94
CA PRO A 269 11.06 5.14 21.07
C PRO A 269 10.55 4.66 19.71
N ALA A 270 10.12 3.39 19.64
CA ALA A 270 9.36 2.90 18.50
C ALA A 270 8.11 3.76 18.31
N GLY A 271 7.84 4.20 17.08
CA GLY A 271 6.74 5.12 16.82
C GLY A 271 6.52 5.43 15.35
N ARG A 272 5.38 6.07 15.08
CA ARG A 272 5.07 6.63 13.78
C ARG A 272 5.75 7.99 13.67
N HIS A 273 6.56 8.16 12.64
CA HIS A 273 7.24 9.41 12.36
C HIS A 273 6.78 9.96 10.99
N GLU A 274 6.92 11.27 10.81
CA GLU A 274 6.44 11.97 9.61
C GLU A 274 7.61 12.67 8.92
N LEU A 275 7.83 12.34 7.64
CA LEU A 275 8.79 13.00 6.77
C LEU A 275 8.07 14.09 5.99
N ARG A 276 8.52 15.34 6.11
CA ARG A 276 7.88 16.48 5.45
C ARG A 276 8.75 17.07 4.36
N VAL A 277 8.13 17.51 3.28
CA VAL A 277 8.75 18.35 2.25
C VAL A 277 8.14 19.72 2.31
N ARG A 278 8.98 20.75 2.26
CA ARG A 278 8.61 22.14 2.08
C ARG A 278 9.18 22.62 0.76
N LEU A 279 8.35 23.28 -0.05
CA LEU A 279 8.72 23.78 -1.38
C LEU A 279 8.73 25.30 -1.39
N ASP A 280 9.55 25.87 -2.26
CA ASP A 280 9.61 27.31 -2.51
C ASP A 280 8.39 27.74 -3.37
N ALA A 281 7.25 27.95 -2.69
CA ALA A 281 5.98 28.49 -3.18
C ALA A 281 5.18 27.67 -4.26
N GLY A 282 3.85 27.62 -4.07
CA GLY A 282 2.86 27.30 -5.10
C GLY A 282 2.74 25.84 -5.57
N ARG A 283 3.48 24.89 -4.99
CA ARG A 283 3.52 23.49 -5.42
C ARG A 283 2.92 22.54 -4.39
N ARG A 284 2.42 21.39 -4.87
CA ARG A 284 1.94 20.32 -3.99
C ARG A 284 3.12 19.53 -3.44
N SER A 285 3.29 19.55 -2.13
CA SER A 285 4.15 18.62 -1.41
C SER A 285 3.30 17.49 -0.84
N ALA A 286 3.80 16.27 -0.89
CA ALA A 286 3.21 15.14 -0.18
C ALA A 286 4.22 14.51 0.76
N SER A 287 3.71 13.90 1.83
CA SER A 287 4.51 13.19 2.82
C SER A 287 4.18 11.70 2.79
N SER A 288 5.20 10.84 2.85
CA SER A 288 4.98 9.43 3.14
C SER A 288 5.08 9.20 4.65
N PRO A 289 4.01 8.75 5.34
CA PRO A 289 4.11 8.34 6.73
C PRO A 289 4.99 7.08 6.82
N TYR A 290 5.83 6.99 7.84
CA TYR A 290 6.66 5.81 8.05
C TYR A 290 6.65 5.36 9.50
N THR A 291 6.89 4.06 9.68
CA THR A 291 7.04 3.42 10.98
C THR A 291 8.44 2.83 11.02
N VAL A 292 9.24 3.20 12.01
CA VAL A 292 10.54 2.58 12.24
C VAL A 292 10.33 1.42 13.21
N HIS A 293 10.58 0.20 12.75
CA HIS A 293 10.67 -0.96 13.62
C HIS A 293 12.12 -1.10 14.08
N LEU A 294 12.40 -0.67 15.30
CA LEU A 294 13.70 -0.91 15.93
C LEU A 294 13.71 -2.35 16.49
N PRO A 295 14.81 -3.12 16.34
CA PRO A 295 14.95 -4.40 17.00
C PRO A 295 14.83 -4.21 18.51
N ALA A 296 14.09 -5.11 19.18
CA ALA A 296 14.03 -5.11 20.63
C ALA A 296 15.45 -5.28 21.17
N THR A 297 15.91 -4.32 21.98
CA THR A 297 17.11 -4.47 22.78
C THR A 297 16.87 -5.62 23.76
N GLY A 298 17.53 -6.75 23.52
CA GLY A 298 17.69 -7.83 24.50
C GLY A 298 18.79 -7.51 25.50
#